data_AF-A0AB39TNE3-F1
#
_entry.id   AF-A0AB39TNE3-F1
#
_cell.length_a   1.000
_cell.length_b   1.000
_cell.length_c   1.000
_cell.angle_alpha   90.00
_cell.angle_beta   90.00
_cell.angle_gamma   90.00
#
_symmetry.space_group_name_H-M   'P 1'
#
loop_
_entity.id
_entity.type
_entity.pdbx_description
1 polymer ?
#
loop_
_entity_poly.entity_id
_entity_poly.type
_entity_poly.pdbx_seq_one_letter_code
_entity_poly.pdbx_strand_id
1 'polypeptide(L)'
;MGELIGELAALFADGFLRRWHVARTGRRLAAGKPVRVPCSARSDRPGWQRAYVNGTLGITPGLPTVTFGSRGLGRLDLPTGGTFQQPEPDTWHSQDWAATAYRPPGGGHPVYLQADSRYLPLLHAALGAPRDGEVPEKV
;
A
#
# COMPACT_ATOMS: atom_id res chain seq x y z
N MET A 1 -18.25 -32.70 14.31
CA MET A 1 -17.97 -32.24 12.93
C MET A 1 -18.59 -30.84 12.67
N GLY A 2 -18.59 -29.94 13.66
CA GLY A 2 -19.18 -28.59 13.56
C GLY A 2 -18.14 -27.44 13.60
N GLU A 3 -16.94 -27.70 14.14
CA GLU A 3 -15.88 -26.69 14.27
C GLU A 3 -15.27 -26.30 12.90
N LEU A 4 -15.16 -27.26 11.97
CA LEU A 4 -14.63 -27.01 10.62
C LEU A 4 -15.51 -26.05 9.79
N ILE A 5 -16.82 -26.04 10.02
CA ILE A 5 -17.77 -25.15 9.31
C ILE A 5 -17.67 -23.73 9.89
N GLY A 6 -17.48 -23.58 11.21
CA GLY A 6 -17.28 -22.29 11.86
C GLY A 6 -15.97 -21.61 11.46
N GLU A 7 -14.88 -22.38 11.37
CA GLU A 7 -13.58 -21.86 10.91
C GLU A 7 -13.60 -21.50 9.42
N LEU A 8 -14.25 -22.30 8.56
CA LEU A 8 -14.46 -21.92 7.16
C LEU A 8 -15.30 -20.64 7.08
N ALA A 9 -16.41 -20.55 7.80
CA ALA A 9 -17.28 -19.36 7.76
C ALA A 9 -16.55 -18.10 8.24
N ALA A 10 -15.67 -18.21 9.24
CA ALA A 10 -14.83 -17.10 9.69
C ALA A 10 -13.80 -16.70 8.61
N LEU A 11 -13.16 -17.65 7.95
CA LEU A 11 -12.24 -17.39 6.84
C LEU A 11 -12.95 -16.76 5.63
N PHE A 12 -14.15 -17.22 5.29
CA PHE A 12 -14.98 -16.66 4.22
C PHE A 12 -15.51 -15.27 4.58
N ALA A 13 -15.95 -15.07 5.83
CA ALA A 13 -16.39 -13.77 6.32
C ALA A 13 -15.25 -12.76 6.36
N ASP A 14 -14.06 -13.14 6.85
CA ASP A 14 -12.88 -12.28 6.87
C ASP A 14 -12.43 -11.96 5.44
N GLY A 15 -12.42 -12.96 4.54
CA GLY A 15 -12.15 -12.79 3.12
C GLY A 15 -13.14 -11.85 2.43
N PHE A 16 -14.43 -11.99 2.72
CA PHE A 16 -15.50 -11.16 2.16
C PHE A 16 -15.45 -9.72 2.70
N LEU A 17 -15.25 -9.55 4.01
CA LEU A 17 -15.09 -8.23 4.65
C LEU A 17 -13.89 -7.50 4.08
N ARG A 18 -12.76 -8.18 3.87
CA ARG A 18 -11.57 -7.61 3.23
C ARG A 18 -11.84 -7.21 1.78
N ARG A 19 -12.47 -8.07 0.98
CA ARG A 19 -12.83 -7.74 -0.42
C ARG A 19 -13.80 -6.57 -0.50
N TRP A 20 -14.81 -6.54 0.37
CA TRP A 20 -15.76 -5.45 0.45
C TRP A 20 -15.08 -4.15 0.87
N HIS A 21 -14.16 -4.20 1.83
CA HIS A 21 -13.39 -3.05 2.27
C HIS A 21 -12.51 -2.51 1.13
N VAL A 22 -11.84 -3.39 0.36
CA VAL A 22 -11.07 -3.01 -0.83
C VAL A 22 -11.97 -2.33 -1.87
N ALA A 23 -13.11 -2.94 -2.22
CA ALA A 23 -14.05 -2.36 -3.19
C ALA A 23 -14.60 -1.00 -2.73
N ARG A 24 -14.92 -0.87 -1.44
CA ARG A 24 -15.36 0.40 -0.83
C ARG A 24 -14.24 1.44 -0.86
N THR A 25 -13.01 1.04 -0.59
CA THR A 25 -11.83 1.90 -0.61
C THR A 25 -11.58 2.41 -2.03
N GLY A 26 -11.63 1.53 -3.04
CA GLY A 26 -11.53 1.90 -4.45
C GLY A 26 -12.64 2.86 -4.89
N ARG A 27 -13.90 2.60 -4.51
CA ARG A 27 -15.02 3.53 -4.79
C ARG A 27 -14.83 4.89 -4.14
N ARG A 28 -14.32 4.94 -2.91
CA ARG A 28 -14.05 6.21 -2.22
C ARG A 28 -12.91 6.99 -2.89
N LEU A 29 -11.84 6.30 -3.29
CA LEU A 29 -10.75 6.90 -4.05
C LEU A 29 -11.23 7.46 -5.38
N ALA A 30 -12.02 6.70 -6.14
CA ALA A 30 -12.62 7.16 -7.39
C ALA A 30 -13.56 8.35 -7.19
N ALA A 31 -14.22 8.44 -6.03
CA ALA A 31 -15.05 9.58 -5.64
C ALA A 31 -14.24 10.75 -5.03
N GLY A 32 -12.91 10.75 -5.12
CA GLY A 32 -12.05 11.81 -4.59
C GLY A 32 -11.97 11.88 -3.06
N LYS A 33 -12.42 10.85 -2.34
CA LYS A 33 -12.44 10.84 -0.87
C LYS A 33 -11.15 10.25 -0.31
N PRO A 34 -10.61 10.81 0.79
CA PRO A 34 -9.46 10.23 1.47
C PRO A 34 -9.80 8.86 2.05
N VAL A 35 -8.83 7.95 2.00
CA VAL A 35 -8.93 6.58 2.49
C VAL A 35 -7.67 6.16 3.25
N ARG A 36 -7.78 5.06 4.00
CA ARG A 36 -6.67 4.45 4.71
C ARG A 36 -6.54 3.00 4.30
N VAL A 37 -5.34 2.59 3.89
CA VAL A 37 -5.01 1.22 3.51
C VAL A 37 -4.10 0.63 4.58
N PRO A 38 -4.45 -0.50 5.21
CA PRO A 38 -3.55 -1.18 6.12
C PRO A 38 -2.37 -1.75 5.33
N CYS A 39 -1.14 -1.39 5.73
CA CYS A 39 0.08 -1.89 5.12
C CYS A 39 1.24 -1.83 6.11
N SER A 40 2.30 -2.52 5.79
CA SER A 40 3.56 -2.51 6.52
C SER A 40 4.62 -1.87 5.64
N ALA A 41 5.46 -1.03 6.23
CA ALA A 41 6.51 -0.34 5.48
C ALA A 41 7.87 -0.59 6.12
N ARG A 42 8.89 -0.67 5.28
CA ARG A 42 10.31 -0.73 5.62
C ARG A 42 11.08 0.22 4.70
N SER A 43 12.15 0.82 5.18
CA SER A 43 13.04 1.64 4.35
C SER A 43 14.44 1.60 4.93
N ASP A 44 15.45 1.64 4.06
CA ASP A 44 16.86 1.67 4.47
C ASP A 44 17.38 3.09 4.74
N ARG A 45 16.47 4.06 4.89
CA ARG A 45 16.83 5.45 5.22
C ARG A 45 17.50 5.54 6.60
N PRO A 46 18.45 6.46 6.79
CA PRO A 46 18.98 6.76 8.11
C PRO A 46 17.85 7.14 9.07
N GLY A 47 17.78 6.50 10.24
CA GLY A 47 16.73 6.72 11.23
C GLY A 47 15.45 5.87 11.03
N TRP A 48 15.40 5.01 10.02
CA TRP A 48 14.32 4.03 9.83
C TRP A 48 14.69 2.64 10.31
N GLN A 49 13.67 1.86 10.69
CA GLN A 49 13.85 0.46 11.05
C GLN A 49 14.00 -0.39 9.79
N ARG A 50 15.00 -1.29 9.80
CA ARG A 50 15.22 -2.31 8.77
C ARG A 50 14.20 -3.45 8.82
N ALA A 51 13.26 -3.42 9.76
CA ALA A 51 12.14 -4.35 9.86
C ALA A 51 10.85 -3.73 9.29
N TYR A 52 9.94 -4.57 8.80
CA TYR A 52 8.60 -4.09 8.42
C TYR A 52 7.85 -3.63 9.66
N VAL A 53 7.37 -2.40 9.61
CA VAL A 53 6.55 -1.82 10.66
C VAL A 53 5.11 -1.77 10.19
N ASN A 54 4.20 -2.38 10.95
CA ASN A 54 2.77 -2.34 10.67
C ASN A 54 2.23 -0.91 10.82
N GLY A 55 1.42 -0.47 9.86
CA GLY A 55 0.83 0.87 9.86
C GLY A 55 -0.34 1.00 8.91
N THR A 56 -0.62 2.24 8.54
CA THR A 56 -1.69 2.60 7.61
C THR A 56 -1.20 3.65 6.64
N LEU A 57 -1.43 3.44 5.35
CA LEU A 57 -1.22 4.42 4.30
C LEU A 57 -2.50 5.25 4.11
N GLY A 58 -2.46 6.50 4.52
CA GLY A 58 -3.44 7.52 4.20
C GLY A 58 -3.25 8.01 2.77
N ILE A 59 -4.25 7.75 1.92
CA ILE A 59 -4.28 8.21 0.53
C ILE A 59 -5.34 9.30 0.43
N THR A 60 -4.94 10.49 0.01
CA THR A 60 -5.85 11.59 -0.29
C THR A 60 -5.77 11.87 -1.79
N PRO A 61 -6.84 11.60 -2.56
CA PRO A 61 -6.88 11.90 -3.98
C PRO A 61 -6.56 13.37 -4.26
N GLY A 62 -5.73 13.63 -5.27
CA GLY A 62 -5.31 14.99 -5.65
C GLY A 62 -4.16 15.58 -4.83
N LEU A 63 -3.68 14.92 -3.77
CA LEU A 63 -2.44 15.33 -3.11
C LEU A 63 -1.22 14.69 -3.79
N PRO A 64 -0.11 15.43 -3.92
CA PRO A 64 1.14 14.92 -4.48
C PRO A 64 1.90 14.01 -3.51
N THR A 65 1.34 13.72 -2.34
CA THR A 65 1.94 12.89 -1.31
C THR A 65 0.88 11.98 -0.67
N VAL A 66 1.29 10.75 -0.34
CA VAL A 66 0.54 9.84 0.53
C VAL A 66 1.28 9.66 1.84
N THR A 67 0.53 9.48 2.91
CA THR A 67 1.09 9.47 4.26
C THR A 67 1.04 8.08 4.84
N PHE A 68 2.19 7.48 5.15
CA PHE A 68 2.27 6.28 5.98
C PHE A 68 2.35 6.66 7.45
N GLY A 69 1.42 6.17 8.26
CA GLY A 69 1.42 6.34 9.71
C GLY A 69 1.57 5.01 10.43
N SER A 70 2.53 4.93 11.35
CA SER A 70 2.71 3.79 12.26
C SER A 70 2.92 4.26 13.70
N ARG A 71 2.46 3.45 14.67
CA ARG A 71 2.70 3.71 16.10
C ARG A 71 4.19 3.64 16.47
N GLY A 72 4.95 2.75 15.83
CA GLY A 72 6.36 2.53 16.18
C GLY A 72 7.33 3.49 15.49
N LEU A 73 6.95 3.99 14.32
CA LEU A 73 7.87 4.71 13.42
C LEU A 73 7.42 6.15 13.11
N GLY A 74 6.20 6.53 13.50
CA GLY A 74 5.65 7.86 13.27
C GLY A 74 5.01 8.01 11.90
N ARG A 75 5.10 9.21 11.33
CA ARG A 75 4.47 9.58 10.06
C ARG A 75 5.54 9.77 8.99
N LEU A 76 5.34 9.15 7.84
CA LEU A 76 6.18 9.30 6.65
C LEU A 76 5.33 9.76 5.49
N ASP A 77 5.74 10.86 4.86
CA ASP A 77 5.12 11.32 3.63
C ASP A 77 5.92 10.80 2.43
N LEU A 78 5.23 10.09 1.56
CA LEU A 78 5.73 9.51 0.31
C LEU A 78 5.19 10.35 -0.84
N PRO A 79 6.05 11.00 -1.65
CA PRO A 79 5.58 11.66 -2.87
C PRO A 79 4.98 10.64 -3.83
N THR A 80 3.92 11.01 -4.55
CA THR A 80 3.29 10.22 -5.62
C THR A 80 3.98 10.46 -6.97
N GLY A 81 3.74 9.59 -7.95
CA GLY A 81 4.42 9.61 -9.26
C GLY A 81 5.74 8.84 -9.28
N GLY A 82 5.97 7.98 -8.30
CA GLY A 82 7.16 7.13 -8.25
C GLY A 82 6.98 5.84 -9.03
N THR A 83 8.03 5.03 -9.06
CA THR A 83 8.02 3.74 -9.76
C THR A 83 7.97 2.59 -8.77
N PHE A 84 7.16 1.59 -9.09
CA PHE A 84 7.14 0.33 -8.39
C PHE A 84 8.14 -0.62 -9.05
N GLN A 85 9.05 -1.17 -8.26
CA GLN A 85 9.91 -2.26 -8.67
C GLN A 85 9.38 -3.55 -8.05
N GLN A 86 8.89 -4.45 -8.91
CA GLN A 86 8.58 -5.83 -8.56
C GLN A 86 9.56 -6.77 -9.26
N PRO A 87 9.94 -7.89 -8.61
CA PRO A 87 9.72 -8.22 -7.19
C PRO A 87 10.76 -7.56 -6.26
N GLU A 88 10.46 -7.47 -4.97
CA GLU A 88 11.52 -7.33 -3.96
C GLU A 88 12.44 -8.56 -4.10
N PRO A 89 13.77 -8.41 -4.28
CA PRO A 89 14.64 -9.54 -4.60
C PRO A 89 14.77 -10.57 -3.46
N ASP A 90 14.32 -10.22 -2.25
CA ASP A 90 14.53 -10.99 -1.04
C ASP A 90 13.33 -10.83 -0.08
N THR A 91 12.20 -11.52 -0.32
CA THR A 91 11.30 -12.15 0.71
C THR A 91 9.78 -12.22 0.39
N TRP A 92 9.21 -13.35 0.86
CA TRP A 92 7.82 -13.66 1.26
C TRP A 92 6.67 -13.26 0.32
N HIS A 93 6.49 -14.04 -0.75
CA HIS A 93 5.21 -14.14 -1.44
C HIS A 93 4.29 -15.08 -0.65
N SER A 94 3.31 -14.54 0.07
CA SER A 94 2.15 -15.33 0.52
C SER A 94 0.96 -14.96 -0.38
N GLN A 95 0.02 -15.88 -0.64
CA GLN A 95 -1.16 -15.57 -1.47
C GLN A 95 -1.91 -14.32 -0.99
N ASP A 96 -1.88 -14.08 0.32
CA ASP A 96 -2.55 -12.95 0.94
C ASP A 96 -1.66 -11.71 1.09
N TRP A 97 -0.32 -11.82 1.05
CA TRP A 97 0.59 -10.71 1.32
C TRP A 97 1.62 -10.51 0.21
N ALA A 98 1.66 -9.31 -0.35
CA ALA A 98 2.61 -8.93 -1.39
C ALA A 98 3.48 -7.76 -0.94
N ALA A 99 4.78 -7.91 -1.15
CA ALA A 99 5.78 -6.87 -0.95
C ALA A 99 6.14 -6.21 -2.29
N THR A 100 6.23 -4.88 -2.31
CA THR A 100 6.65 -4.10 -3.48
C THR A 100 7.62 -3.02 -3.05
N ALA A 101 8.68 -2.82 -3.82
CA ALA A 101 9.57 -1.68 -3.62
C ALA A 101 9.00 -0.45 -4.32
N TYR A 102 8.77 0.62 -3.59
CA TYR A 102 8.38 1.91 -4.12
C TYR A 102 9.57 2.85 -4.13
N ARG A 103 9.95 3.36 -5.31
CA ARG A 103 10.97 4.38 -5.46
C ARG A 103 10.30 5.73 -5.70
N PRO A 104 10.43 6.70 -4.77
CA PRO A 104 9.85 8.02 -4.95
C PRO A 104 10.47 8.74 -6.16
N PRO A 105 9.72 9.64 -6.83
CA PRO A 105 10.28 10.48 -7.91
C PRO A 105 11.43 11.34 -7.37
N GLY A 106 12.45 11.55 -8.20
CA GLY A 106 13.64 12.33 -7.82
C GLY A 106 14.77 11.56 -7.14
N GLY A 107 14.77 10.23 -7.18
CA GLY A 107 15.96 9.42 -6.84
C GLY A 107 16.20 9.18 -5.34
N GLY A 108 15.15 9.24 -4.52
CA GLY A 108 15.25 8.97 -3.08
C GLY A 108 15.41 7.47 -2.73
N HIS A 109 15.70 7.20 -1.46
CA HIS A 109 15.78 5.82 -0.95
C HIS A 109 14.43 5.09 -1.12
N PRO A 110 14.46 3.82 -1.57
CA PRO A 110 13.27 3.02 -1.76
C PRO A 110 12.55 2.76 -0.43
N VAL A 111 11.24 2.60 -0.53
CA VAL A 111 10.38 2.20 0.58
C VAL A 111 9.68 0.92 0.17
N TYR A 112 9.92 -0.13 0.93
CA TYR A 112 9.33 -1.45 0.74
C TYR A 112 7.98 -1.46 1.44
N LEU A 113 6.92 -1.62 0.65
CA LEU A 113 5.54 -1.67 1.12
C LEU A 113 5.04 -3.10 1.01
N GLN A 114 4.62 -3.66 2.13
CA GLN A 114 3.97 -4.95 2.21
C GLN A 114 2.50 -4.73 2.56
N ALA A 115 1.60 -5.22 1.72
CA ALA A 115 0.16 -5.11 1.97
C ALA A 115 -0.55 -6.38 1.52
N ASP A 116 -1.81 -6.50 1.92
CA ASP A 116 -2.64 -7.57 1.40
C ASP A 116 -2.76 -7.42 -0.13
N SER A 117 -2.60 -8.54 -0.85
CA SER A 117 -2.48 -8.56 -2.31
C SER A 117 -3.68 -7.88 -3.01
N ARG A 118 -4.85 -7.84 -2.35
CA ARG A 118 -6.07 -7.18 -2.86
C ARG A 118 -5.97 -5.65 -2.82
N TYR A 119 -5.10 -5.08 -2.01
CA TYR A 119 -4.85 -3.63 -1.95
C TYR A 119 -3.73 -3.18 -2.89
N LEU A 120 -2.94 -4.09 -3.48
CA LEU A 120 -1.89 -3.72 -4.43
C LEU A 120 -2.38 -2.84 -5.58
N PRO A 121 -3.51 -3.13 -6.25
CA PRO A 121 -4.00 -2.26 -7.33
C PRO A 121 -4.29 -0.83 -6.86
N LEU A 122 -4.78 -0.68 -5.62
CA LEU A 122 -5.06 0.62 -5.03
C LEU A 122 -3.77 1.36 -4.67
N LEU A 123 -2.77 0.65 -4.14
CA LEU A 123 -1.45 1.21 -3.86
C LEU A 123 -0.78 1.68 -5.15
N HIS A 124 -0.80 0.84 -6.18
CA HIS A 124 -0.25 1.16 -7.49
C HIS A 124 -0.94 2.38 -8.11
N ALA A 125 -2.27 2.43 -8.07
CA ALA A 125 -3.03 3.58 -8.58
C ALA A 125 -2.74 4.86 -7.78
N ALA A 126 -2.58 4.79 -6.46
CA ALA A 126 -2.39 5.97 -5.62
C ALA A 126 -0.97 6.56 -5.69
N LEU A 127 0.04 5.70 -5.70
CA LEU A 127 1.46 6.10 -5.68
C LEU A 127 2.07 6.20 -7.07
N GLY A 128 1.56 5.42 -8.03
CA GLY A 128 2.05 5.37 -9.41
C GLY A 128 1.28 6.29 -10.36
N ALA A 129 0.13 6.85 -9.95
CA ALA A 129 -0.51 7.89 -10.75
C ALA A 129 0.46 9.08 -10.91
N PRO A 130 0.66 9.57 -12.15
CA PRO A 130 1.44 10.78 -12.36
C PRO A 130 0.80 11.93 -11.59
N ARG A 131 1.63 12.82 -11.06
CA ARG A 131 1.17 14.04 -10.42
C ARG A 131 0.33 14.78 -11.47
N ASP A 132 -0.89 15.18 -11.15
CA ASP A 132 -1.71 16.01 -12.03
C ASP A 132 -0.91 17.30 -12.34
N GLY A 133 -0.24 17.32 -13.50
CA GLY A 133 0.76 18.35 -13.86
C GLY A 133 2.08 17.83 -14.47
N GLU A 134 2.42 16.55 -14.36
CA GLU A 134 3.60 15.99 -15.04
C GLU A 134 3.18 15.46 -16.42
N VAL A 135 3.23 16.35 -17.40
CA VAL A 135 3.08 16.01 -18.82
C VAL A 135 4.14 14.96 -19.16
N PRO A 136 3.78 13.83 -19.80
CA PRO A 136 4.79 12.88 -20.26
C PRO A 136 5.68 13.59 -21.28
N GLU A 137 6.93 13.85 -20.91
CA GLU A 137 7.95 14.26 -21.87
C GLU A 137 8.09 13.11 -22.87
N LYS A 138 7.49 13.31 -24.06
CA LYS A 138 7.66 12.44 -25.22
C LYS A 138 9.14 12.39 -25.56
N VAL A 139 9.73 11.20 -25.48
CA VAL A 139 10.95 10.83 -26.22
C VAL A 139 10.54 10.36 -27.61
#